data_AF-A0A382NPG6-F1
#
_entry.id   AF-A0A382NPG6-F1
#
_cell.length_a   1.000
_cell.length_b   1.000
_cell.length_c   1.000
_cell.angle_alpha   90.00
_cell.angle_beta   90.00
_cell.angle_gamma   90.00
#
_symmetry.space_group_name_H-M   'P 1'
#
loop_
_entity.id
_entity.type
_entity.pdbx_description
1 polymer ?
#
loop_
_entity_poly.entity_id
_entity_poly.type
_entity_poly.pdbx_seq_one_letter_code
_entity_poly.pdbx_strand_id
1 'polypeptide(L)'
;MAKPPAVTSIFPAGGKSGSTFELTAADAPDPWPSAAWASHAGIKLEPLKDKKGVYKTTIAADTPVGPHLVRFYNVDGSSQPRTFFVGLAGETAEVEPNDKLDAAQFLENTPVVVNGRLDKTGDVDGFAVRANKGDWIVAQCHAYSIDSPIDAFLHLHDENGSKVAFAPDTHNLDPLLAWQAEKTGTYTLTFAGLIFP
;
A
#
# COMPACT_ATOMS: atom_id res chain seq x y z
N MET A 1 19.71 21.89 18.92
CA MET A 1 19.37 20.65 19.65
C MET A 1 19.02 19.60 18.62
N ALA A 2 19.50 18.36 18.79
CA ALA A 2 19.11 17.27 17.91
C ALA A 2 17.60 17.01 18.04
N LYS A 3 16.95 16.61 16.94
CA LYS A 3 15.49 16.39 16.89
C LYS A 3 15.23 14.88 16.85
N PRO A 4 14.16 14.40 17.49
CA PRO A 4 13.75 13.00 17.35
C PRO A 4 13.45 12.67 15.88
N PRO A 5 13.54 11.39 15.48
CA PRO A 5 13.16 10.96 14.14
C PRO A 5 11.76 11.43 13.76
N ALA A 6 11.60 11.88 12.50
CA ALA A 6 10.36 12.47 12.01
C ALA A 6 9.76 11.67 10.84
N VAL A 7 9.90 10.35 10.85
CA VAL A 7 9.41 9.48 9.77
C VAL A 7 7.93 9.71 9.52
N THR A 8 7.60 10.22 8.33
CA THR A 8 6.24 10.62 7.92
C THR A 8 5.50 9.46 7.25
N SER A 9 6.20 8.66 6.44
CA SER A 9 5.66 7.49 5.76
C SER A 9 6.69 6.37 5.61
N ILE A 10 6.19 5.17 5.27
CA ILE A 10 6.99 3.99 4.96
C ILE A 10 6.52 3.38 3.65
N PHE A 11 7.42 2.77 2.89
CA PHE A 11 7.08 2.10 1.64
C PHE A 11 7.97 0.88 1.36
N PRO A 12 7.38 -0.28 1.04
CA PRO A 12 5.95 -0.58 1.11
C PRO A 12 5.39 -0.43 2.55
N ALA A 13 4.09 -0.22 2.69
CA ALA A 13 3.43 -0.02 3.99
C ALA A 13 3.10 -1.34 4.71
N GLY A 14 3.79 -2.42 4.34
CA GLY A 14 3.46 -3.77 4.76
C GLY A 14 4.13 -4.81 3.89
N GLY A 15 3.70 -6.06 4.07
CA GLY A 15 4.12 -7.15 3.21
C GLY A 15 3.47 -8.48 3.55
N LYS A 16 3.68 -9.46 2.68
CA LYS A 16 3.26 -10.85 2.89
C LYS A 16 4.02 -11.50 4.06
N SER A 17 3.30 -12.22 4.91
CA SER A 17 3.92 -13.11 5.91
C SER A 17 4.94 -14.08 5.29
N GLY A 18 6.07 -14.29 5.97
CA GLY A 18 7.16 -15.13 5.49
C GLY A 18 8.08 -14.48 4.43
N SER A 19 7.93 -13.19 4.16
CA SER A 19 8.72 -12.47 3.16
C SER A 19 9.91 -11.70 3.76
N THR A 20 10.84 -11.31 2.89
CA THR A 20 11.92 -10.37 3.18
C THR A 20 12.06 -9.40 2.01
N PHE A 21 12.12 -8.10 2.30
CA PHE A 21 12.18 -7.03 1.30
C PHE A 21 12.86 -5.78 1.87
N GLU A 22 13.12 -4.79 1.02
CA GLU A 22 13.60 -3.47 1.44
C GLU A 22 12.40 -2.55 1.70
N LEU A 23 12.38 -1.92 2.87
CA LEU A 23 11.41 -0.88 3.24
C LEU A 23 12.14 0.46 3.35
N THR A 24 11.58 1.49 2.76
CA THR A 24 12.09 2.85 2.81
C THR A 24 11.26 3.69 3.78
N ALA A 25 11.91 4.35 4.74
CA ALA A 25 11.30 5.36 5.60
C ALA A 25 11.52 6.75 4.98
N ALA A 26 10.43 7.49 4.74
CA ALA A 26 10.52 8.91 4.39
C ALA A 26 11.06 9.72 5.57
N ASP A 27 11.71 10.85 5.29
CA ASP A 27 12.39 11.67 6.30
C ASP A 27 13.32 10.84 7.19
N ALA A 28 14.23 10.11 6.50
CA ALA A 28 15.12 9.13 7.08
C ALA A 28 15.74 9.62 8.40
N PRO A 29 15.63 8.84 9.49
CA PRO A 29 16.13 9.25 10.79
C PRO A 29 17.61 9.64 10.79
N ASP A 30 17.94 10.68 11.53
CA ASP A 30 19.31 11.08 11.85
C ASP A 30 19.50 11.14 13.37
N PRO A 31 20.64 10.66 13.91
CA PRO A 31 21.77 10.07 13.19
C PRO A 31 21.47 8.69 12.57
N TRP A 32 22.20 8.35 11.49
CA TRP A 32 22.12 7.04 10.83
C TRP A 32 23.32 6.14 11.20
N PRO A 33 23.13 4.82 11.41
CA PRO A 33 21.86 4.09 11.39
C PRO A 33 20.98 4.38 12.61
N SER A 34 19.66 4.38 12.40
CA SER A 34 18.67 4.43 13.48
C SER A 34 17.98 3.08 13.63
N ALA A 35 17.54 2.78 14.85
CA ALA A 35 16.87 1.52 15.16
C ALA A 35 15.37 1.61 14.82
N ALA A 36 14.76 0.44 14.66
CA ALA A 36 13.32 0.31 14.46
C ALA A 36 12.75 -0.69 15.46
N TRP A 37 11.55 -0.37 15.96
CA TRP A 37 10.73 -1.22 16.81
C TRP A 37 9.48 -1.63 16.05
N ALA A 38 8.96 -2.82 16.33
CA ALA A 38 7.67 -3.29 15.83
C ALA A 38 6.81 -3.85 16.98
N SER A 39 5.49 -3.73 16.87
CA SER A 39 4.53 -4.22 17.86
C SER A 39 4.49 -5.74 17.98
N HIS A 40 5.06 -6.46 17.01
CA HIS A 40 5.13 -7.91 17.00
C HIS A 40 6.54 -8.39 16.69
N ALA A 41 7.03 -9.38 17.47
CA ALA A 41 8.40 -9.88 17.37
C ALA A 41 8.73 -10.59 16.03
N GLY A 42 7.69 -11.01 15.30
CA GLY A 42 7.81 -11.56 13.96
C GLY A 42 8.17 -10.53 12.88
N ILE A 43 8.09 -9.24 13.18
CA ILE A 43 8.43 -8.15 12.27
C ILE A 43 9.79 -7.58 12.69
N LYS A 44 10.78 -7.65 11.80
CA LYS A 44 12.13 -7.12 12.03
C LYS A 44 12.51 -6.13 10.95
N LEU A 45 12.93 -4.94 11.36
CA LEU A 45 13.41 -3.87 10.48
C LEU A 45 14.86 -3.56 10.86
N GLU A 46 15.80 -3.93 10.01
CA GLU A 46 17.24 -3.77 10.24
C GLU A 46 17.81 -2.70 9.30
N PRO A 47 18.39 -1.59 9.82
CA PRO A 47 18.86 -0.51 8.96
C PRO A 47 20.02 -0.97 8.06
N LEU A 48 19.91 -0.68 6.76
CA LEU A 48 20.98 -0.91 5.81
C LEU A 48 22.01 0.23 5.91
N LYS A 49 23.23 -0.11 6.32
CA LYS A 49 24.29 0.89 6.59
C LYS A 49 24.73 1.66 5.34
N ASP A 50 24.61 1.03 4.18
CA ASP A 50 24.96 1.55 2.85
C ASP A 50 23.81 2.29 2.16
N LYS A 51 22.58 2.20 2.70
CA LYS A 51 21.38 2.85 2.14
C LYS A 51 20.61 3.59 3.24
N LYS A 52 20.90 4.88 3.42
CA LYS A 52 20.23 5.72 4.43
C LYS A 52 18.71 5.69 4.25
N GLY A 53 17.97 5.47 5.33
CA GLY A 53 16.51 5.40 5.34
C GLY A 53 15.93 4.06 4.89
N VAL A 54 16.76 3.11 4.45
CA VAL A 54 16.30 1.80 4.00
C VAL A 54 16.56 0.76 5.09
N TYR A 55 15.56 -0.07 5.32
CA TYR A 55 15.59 -1.17 6.28
C TYR A 55 15.35 -2.48 5.55
N LYS A 56 16.21 -3.47 5.80
CA LYS A 56 15.89 -4.85 5.49
C LYS A 56 14.76 -5.28 6.42
N THR A 57 13.62 -5.58 5.84
CA THR A 57 12.40 -5.95 6.56
C THR A 57 12.15 -7.44 6.38
N THR A 58 11.96 -8.14 7.49
CA THR A 58 11.63 -9.58 7.51
C THR A 58 10.33 -9.77 8.30
N ILE A 59 9.40 -10.53 7.73
CA ILE A 59 8.15 -10.92 8.39
C ILE A 59 8.17 -12.43 8.58
N ALA A 60 8.13 -12.91 9.82
CA ALA A 60 8.04 -14.34 10.11
C ALA A 60 6.72 -14.93 9.57
N ALA A 61 6.75 -16.18 9.11
CA ALA A 61 5.61 -16.83 8.45
C ALA A 61 4.38 -17.00 9.37
N ASP A 62 4.58 -17.04 10.67
CA ASP A 62 3.55 -17.15 11.72
C ASP A 62 3.11 -15.79 12.29
N THR A 63 3.60 -14.68 11.73
CA THR A 63 3.17 -13.33 12.15
C THR A 63 1.67 -13.17 11.87
N PRO A 64 0.86 -12.78 12.86
CA PRO A 64 -0.57 -12.56 12.66
C PRO A 64 -0.83 -11.55 11.54
N VAL A 65 -1.83 -11.84 10.70
CA VAL A 65 -2.28 -10.93 9.64
C VAL A 65 -3.00 -9.72 10.23
N GLY A 66 -3.00 -8.61 9.48
CA GLY A 66 -3.64 -7.36 9.88
C GLY A 66 -2.64 -6.26 10.23
N PRO A 67 -3.14 -5.15 10.83
CA PRO A 67 -2.31 -4.00 11.13
C PRO A 67 -1.40 -4.25 12.33
N HIS A 68 -0.15 -3.84 12.18
CA HIS A 68 0.86 -3.74 13.23
C HIS A 68 1.39 -2.30 13.28
N LEU A 69 2.16 -1.99 14.32
CA LEU A 69 2.84 -0.70 14.44
C LEU A 69 4.33 -0.89 14.29
N VAL A 70 4.97 -0.02 13.52
CA VAL A 70 6.42 0.14 13.49
C VAL A 70 6.80 1.55 13.90
N ARG A 71 7.96 1.73 14.54
CA ARG A 71 8.45 3.04 14.97
C ARG A 71 9.96 3.10 14.84
N PHE A 72 10.48 4.25 14.45
CA PHE A 72 11.92 4.48 14.29
C PHE A 72 12.44 5.33 15.44
N TYR A 73 13.60 4.98 15.98
CA TYR A 73 14.12 5.64 17.17
C TYR A 73 15.66 5.68 17.21
N ASN A 74 16.16 6.65 17.96
CA ASN A 74 17.58 6.83 18.27
C ASN A 74 17.72 7.46 19.66
N VAL A 75 18.91 7.95 19.98
CA VAL A 75 19.22 8.57 21.28
C VAL A 75 18.43 9.87 21.54
N ASP A 76 17.95 10.53 20.50
CA ASP A 76 17.23 11.80 20.58
C ASP A 76 15.70 11.60 20.70
N GLY A 77 15.23 10.36 20.61
CA GLY A 77 13.83 9.98 20.82
C GLY A 77 13.29 9.06 19.74
N SER A 78 11.99 9.14 19.48
CA SER A 78 11.29 8.25 18.54
C SER A 78 10.31 8.99 17.66
N SER A 79 10.10 8.49 16.45
CA SER A 79 9.04 8.93 15.54
C SER A 79 7.65 8.63 16.12
N GLN A 80 6.62 9.19 15.48
CA GLN A 80 5.28 8.61 15.61
C GLN A 80 5.28 7.19 15.05
N PRO A 81 4.45 6.28 15.59
CA PRO A 81 4.30 4.95 15.02
C PRO A 81 3.67 5.07 13.62
N ARG A 82 4.06 4.18 12.71
CA ARG A 82 3.45 4.01 11.38
C ARG A 82 2.72 2.67 11.34
N THR A 83 1.55 2.63 10.71
CA THR A 83 0.85 1.37 10.47
C THR A 83 1.63 0.53 9.46
N PHE A 84 1.76 -0.76 9.75
CA PHE A 84 2.42 -1.75 8.90
C PHE A 84 1.49 -2.96 8.74
N PHE A 85 1.02 -3.23 7.52
CA PHE A 85 0.07 -4.31 7.27
C PHE A 85 0.76 -5.63 6.94
N VAL A 86 0.40 -6.70 7.65
CA VAL A 86 0.84 -8.07 7.33
C VAL A 86 -0.28 -8.81 6.62
N GLY A 87 0.01 -9.28 5.40
CA GLY A 87 -0.94 -9.98 4.54
C GLY A 87 -0.58 -11.43 4.22
N LEU A 88 -1.44 -12.09 3.43
CA LEU A 88 -1.22 -13.43 2.86
C LEU A 88 -1.03 -13.42 1.34
N ALA A 89 -1.55 -12.39 0.66
CA ALA A 89 -1.48 -12.25 -0.78
C ALA A 89 -0.05 -11.95 -1.26
N GLY A 90 0.22 -12.18 -2.54
CA GLY A 90 1.45 -11.69 -3.16
C GLY A 90 1.49 -10.16 -3.15
N GLU A 91 2.70 -9.59 -3.11
CA GLU A 91 2.92 -8.14 -3.18
C GLU A 91 3.48 -7.81 -4.55
N THR A 92 3.00 -6.73 -5.16
CA THR A 92 3.64 -6.11 -6.33
C THR A 92 3.71 -4.60 -6.11
N ALA A 93 4.70 -3.95 -6.69
CA ALA A 93 4.68 -2.50 -6.83
C ALA A 93 3.81 -2.11 -8.04
N GLU A 94 3.26 -0.91 -8.00
CA GLU A 94 2.74 -0.29 -9.21
C GLU A 94 3.85 -0.08 -10.25
N VAL A 95 3.47 0.04 -11.52
CA VAL A 95 4.38 0.36 -12.61
C VAL A 95 3.79 1.49 -13.45
N GLU A 96 4.46 2.63 -13.41
CA GLU A 96 4.11 3.80 -14.22
C GLU A 96 4.70 3.74 -15.66
N PRO A 97 4.05 4.38 -16.65
CA PRO A 97 2.77 5.08 -16.57
C PRO A 97 1.57 4.13 -16.64
N ASN A 98 0.59 4.28 -15.75
CA ASN A 98 -0.67 3.50 -15.78
C ASN A 98 -1.95 4.37 -15.73
N ASP A 99 -1.81 5.68 -15.97
CA ASP A 99 -2.86 6.72 -15.96
C ASP A 99 -4.11 6.46 -16.84
N LYS A 100 -4.01 5.56 -17.82
CA LYS A 100 -5.04 5.35 -18.86
C LYS A 100 -5.59 3.93 -18.78
N LEU A 101 -6.88 3.78 -19.09
CA LEU A 101 -7.55 2.46 -19.08
C LEU A 101 -6.87 1.43 -20.00
N ASP A 102 -6.29 1.86 -21.12
CA ASP A 102 -5.56 1.01 -22.08
C ASP A 102 -4.07 0.80 -21.73
N ALA A 103 -3.57 1.53 -20.73
CA ALA A 103 -2.22 1.40 -20.16
C ALA A 103 -2.22 0.79 -18.75
N ALA A 104 -3.39 0.40 -18.24
CA ALA A 104 -3.54 -0.15 -16.90
C ALA A 104 -2.62 -1.37 -16.69
N GLN A 105 -1.97 -1.42 -15.52
CA GLN A 105 -1.11 -2.53 -15.14
C GLN A 105 -1.96 -3.80 -14.99
N PHE A 106 -1.69 -4.79 -15.84
CA PHE A 106 -2.39 -6.07 -15.77
C PHE A 106 -1.89 -6.89 -14.57
N LEU A 107 -2.82 -7.26 -13.67
CA LEU A 107 -2.54 -8.08 -12.50
C LEU A 107 -2.69 -9.55 -12.88
N GLU A 108 -1.56 -10.22 -13.12
CA GLU A 108 -1.52 -11.62 -13.58
C GLU A 108 -2.13 -12.61 -12.58
N ASN A 109 -2.06 -12.30 -11.28
CA ASN A 109 -2.50 -13.18 -10.21
C ASN A 109 -3.37 -12.42 -9.21
N THR A 110 -4.46 -13.05 -8.76
CA THR A 110 -5.27 -12.58 -7.63
C THR A 110 -5.48 -13.75 -6.64
N PRO A 111 -5.55 -13.49 -5.32
CA PRO A 111 -5.43 -12.20 -4.65
C PRO A 111 -3.99 -11.63 -4.67
N VAL A 112 -3.88 -10.32 -4.77
CA VAL A 112 -2.62 -9.55 -4.80
C VAL A 112 -2.80 -8.24 -4.04
N VAL A 113 -1.73 -7.77 -3.40
CA VAL A 113 -1.62 -6.42 -2.85
C VAL A 113 -0.73 -5.61 -3.79
N VAL A 114 -1.19 -4.43 -4.18
CA VAL A 114 -0.41 -3.48 -4.95
C VAL A 114 0.05 -2.37 -4.02
N ASN A 115 1.35 -2.15 -3.95
CA ASN A 115 1.95 -1.03 -3.25
C ASN A 115 2.11 0.12 -4.24
N GLY A 116 1.33 1.18 -4.05
CA GLY A 116 1.28 2.33 -4.95
C GLY A 116 1.42 3.68 -4.26
N ARG A 117 1.63 4.71 -5.07
CA ARG A 117 1.82 6.11 -4.72
C ARG A 117 1.32 6.97 -5.89
N LEU A 118 0.39 7.87 -5.59
CA LEU A 118 0.05 8.95 -6.52
C LEU A 118 1.24 9.94 -6.58
N ASP A 119 1.93 9.99 -7.72
CA ASP A 119 3.15 10.77 -7.92
C ASP A 119 2.87 12.26 -8.15
N LYS A 120 1.68 12.58 -8.68
CA LYS A 120 1.31 13.95 -9.06
C LYS A 120 -0.14 14.31 -8.71
N THR A 121 -0.45 15.60 -8.64
CA THR A 121 -1.85 16.02 -8.51
C THR A 121 -2.65 15.58 -9.73
N GLY A 122 -3.74 14.86 -9.50
CA GLY A 122 -4.60 14.33 -10.55
C GLY A 122 -4.11 13.04 -11.19
N ASP A 123 -3.14 12.36 -10.56
CA ASP A 123 -2.76 11.00 -10.92
C ASP A 123 -3.92 10.03 -10.74
N VAL A 124 -3.98 9.02 -11.61
CA VAL A 124 -5.02 7.98 -11.58
C VAL A 124 -4.39 6.64 -11.91
N ASP A 125 -4.27 5.75 -10.93
CA ASP A 125 -3.56 4.50 -11.17
C ASP A 125 -4.51 3.40 -11.66
N GLY A 126 -4.24 2.83 -12.83
CA GLY A 126 -5.06 1.81 -13.46
C GLY A 126 -4.53 0.39 -13.23
N PHE A 127 -5.38 -0.52 -12.75
CA PHE A 127 -5.08 -1.94 -12.58
C PHE A 127 -6.12 -2.82 -13.27
N ALA A 128 -5.69 -3.69 -14.18
CA ALA A 128 -6.57 -4.56 -14.95
C ALA A 128 -6.58 -5.99 -14.41
N VAL A 129 -7.76 -6.59 -14.31
CA VAL A 129 -7.98 -7.99 -13.91
C VAL A 129 -8.93 -8.68 -14.88
N ARG A 130 -8.75 -10.00 -15.07
CA ARG A 130 -9.72 -10.82 -15.80
C ARG A 130 -10.71 -11.46 -14.83
N ALA A 131 -12.00 -11.36 -15.12
CA ALA A 131 -13.07 -12.00 -14.36
C ALA A 131 -14.03 -12.73 -15.29
N ASN A 132 -14.60 -13.84 -14.82
CA ASN A 132 -15.70 -14.52 -15.50
C ASN A 132 -17.05 -13.98 -15.02
N LYS A 133 -18.09 -14.13 -15.84
CA LYS A 133 -19.45 -13.84 -15.40
C LYS A 133 -19.77 -14.62 -14.11
N GLY A 134 -20.21 -13.90 -13.08
CA GLY A 134 -20.55 -14.42 -11.76
C GLY A 134 -19.42 -14.33 -10.74
N ASP A 135 -18.18 -14.07 -11.15
CA ASP A 135 -17.06 -13.85 -10.23
C ASP A 135 -17.25 -12.54 -9.47
N TRP A 136 -16.77 -12.50 -8.22
CA TRP A 136 -16.73 -11.26 -7.44
C TRP A 136 -15.37 -10.57 -7.62
N ILE A 137 -15.42 -9.30 -8.02
CA ILE A 137 -14.27 -8.40 -7.97
C ILE A 137 -14.36 -7.64 -6.65
N VAL A 138 -13.42 -7.90 -5.76
CA VAL A 138 -13.31 -7.22 -4.46
C VAL A 138 -11.98 -6.49 -4.42
N ALA A 139 -12.02 -5.19 -4.15
CA ALA A 139 -10.85 -4.34 -4.02
C ALA A 139 -11.00 -3.45 -2.79
N GLN A 140 -9.97 -3.44 -1.94
CA GLN A 140 -9.88 -2.57 -0.78
C GLN A 140 -8.61 -1.72 -0.93
N CYS A 141 -8.74 -0.41 -0.77
CA CYS A 141 -7.59 0.47 -0.69
C CYS A 141 -7.34 0.79 0.79
N HIS A 142 -6.08 0.73 1.21
CA HIS A 142 -5.65 1.28 2.50
C HIS A 142 -4.83 2.53 2.20
N ALA A 143 -5.43 3.70 2.35
CA ALA A 143 -4.76 4.99 2.30
C ALA A 143 -4.81 5.62 3.68
N TYR A 144 -6.01 5.93 4.18
CA TYR A 144 -6.21 6.48 5.51
C TYR A 144 -5.69 5.54 6.61
N SER A 145 -5.94 4.23 6.50
CA SER A 145 -5.46 3.24 7.47
C SER A 145 -3.93 3.16 7.60
N ILE A 146 -3.19 3.62 6.58
CA ILE A 146 -1.72 3.66 6.59
C ILE A 146 -1.17 5.08 6.80
N ASP A 147 -1.99 5.99 7.32
CA ASP A 147 -1.67 7.40 7.54
C ASP A 147 -1.29 8.14 6.25
N SER A 148 -1.79 7.69 5.09
CA SER A 148 -1.70 8.44 3.84
C SER A 148 -2.60 9.68 3.92
N PRO A 149 -2.15 10.85 3.42
CA PRO A 149 -3.00 12.04 3.34
C PRO A 149 -4.03 11.98 2.19
N ILE A 150 -4.05 10.89 1.43
CA ILE A 150 -4.94 10.71 0.28
C ILE A 150 -6.31 10.24 0.74
N ASP A 151 -7.33 11.04 0.42
CA ASP A 151 -8.73 10.66 0.41
C ASP A 151 -9.03 9.90 -0.88
N ALA A 152 -9.10 8.57 -0.76
CA ALA A 152 -9.05 7.64 -1.87
C ALA A 152 -10.44 7.19 -2.33
N PHE A 153 -10.61 7.00 -3.64
CA PHE A 153 -11.80 6.38 -4.21
C PHE A 153 -11.43 5.44 -5.36
N LEU A 154 -12.32 4.50 -5.63
CA LEU A 154 -12.16 3.47 -6.65
C LEU A 154 -13.27 3.55 -7.70
N HIS A 155 -12.90 3.45 -8.98
CA HIS A 155 -13.86 3.15 -10.05
C HIS A 155 -13.55 1.80 -10.68
N LEU A 156 -14.60 1.07 -11.07
CA LEU A 156 -14.46 -0.13 -11.88
C LEU A 156 -15.02 0.13 -13.28
N HIS A 157 -14.23 -0.19 -14.29
CA HIS A 157 -14.57 -0.08 -15.70
C HIS A 157 -14.66 -1.48 -16.31
N ASP A 158 -15.63 -1.71 -17.19
CA ASP A 158 -15.70 -2.92 -18.02
C ASP A 158 -14.71 -2.88 -19.20
N GLU A 159 -14.70 -3.94 -20.01
CA GLU A 159 -13.82 -4.07 -21.17
C GLU A 159 -14.02 -2.99 -22.24
N ASN A 160 -15.17 -2.30 -22.23
CA ASN A 160 -15.48 -1.20 -23.15
C ASN A 160 -15.13 0.18 -22.55
N GLY A 161 -14.56 0.21 -21.34
CA GLY A 161 -14.25 1.42 -20.59
C GLY A 161 -15.46 2.03 -19.87
N SER A 162 -16.63 1.38 -19.90
CA SER A 162 -17.82 1.86 -19.22
C SER A 162 -17.66 1.69 -17.72
N LYS A 163 -17.91 2.76 -16.95
CA LYS A 163 -17.91 2.67 -15.48
C LYS A 163 -19.10 1.83 -15.01
N VAL A 164 -18.82 0.70 -14.36
CA VAL A 164 -19.82 -0.24 -13.85
C VAL A 164 -19.97 -0.19 -12.33
N ALA A 165 -18.97 0.31 -11.61
CA ALA A 165 -19.06 0.53 -10.17
C ALA A 165 -18.20 1.72 -9.72
N PHE A 166 -18.55 2.26 -8.57
CA PHE A 166 -17.84 3.33 -7.87
C PHE A 166 -17.88 3.03 -6.37
N ALA A 167 -16.73 3.11 -5.72
CA ALA A 167 -16.61 2.97 -4.28
C ALA A 167 -15.84 4.18 -3.72
N PRO A 168 -16.54 5.11 -3.06
CA PRO A 168 -15.91 6.12 -2.23
C PRO A 168 -15.61 5.51 -0.85
N ASP A 169 -15.47 6.38 0.15
CA ASP A 169 -15.30 6.10 1.58
C ASP A 169 -16.28 5.06 2.12
N THR A 170 -15.85 4.39 3.18
CA THR A 170 -16.66 3.39 3.90
C THR A 170 -16.90 3.79 5.35
N HIS A 171 -16.41 2.99 6.31
CA HIS A 171 -16.45 3.34 7.74
C HIS A 171 -15.40 4.41 8.10
N ASN A 172 -14.38 4.55 7.28
CA ASN A 172 -13.35 5.59 7.27
C ASN A 172 -13.15 6.05 5.81
N LEU A 173 -12.12 6.86 5.55
CA LEU A 173 -11.78 7.33 4.19
C LEU A 173 -11.17 6.25 3.27
N ASP A 174 -11.16 4.98 3.69
CA ASP A 174 -10.69 3.88 2.86
C ASP A 174 -11.84 3.26 2.06
N PRO A 175 -11.74 3.20 0.71
CA PRO A 175 -12.78 2.63 -0.13
C PRO A 175 -12.72 1.09 -0.16
N LEU A 176 -13.90 0.47 -0.23
CA LEU A 176 -14.09 -0.96 -0.47
C LEU A 176 -15.09 -1.14 -1.61
N LEU A 177 -14.61 -1.72 -2.72
CA LEU A 177 -15.44 -2.10 -3.86
C LEU A 177 -15.70 -3.61 -3.80
N ALA A 178 -16.97 -3.99 -3.94
CA ALA A 178 -17.37 -5.38 -4.15
C ALA A 178 -18.44 -5.41 -5.25
N TRP A 179 -18.14 -6.02 -6.38
CA TRP A 179 -19.02 -6.06 -7.54
C TRP A 179 -18.97 -7.41 -8.24
N GLN A 180 -20.13 -7.96 -8.62
CA GLN A 180 -20.22 -9.24 -9.31
C GLN A 180 -20.19 -9.04 -10.82
N ALA A 181 -19.25 -9.71 -11.50
CA ALA A 181 -19.07 -9.62 -12.93
C ALA A 181 -20.31 -10.07 -13.72
N GLU A 182 -20.94 -9.14 -14.44
CA GLU A 182 -22.10 -9.45 -15.28
C GLU A 182 -21.73 -10.18 -16.58
N LYS A 183 -20.47 -10.04 -17.03
CA LYS A 183 -19.92 -10.61 -18.25
C LYS A 183 -18.51 -11.12 -17.99
N THR A 184 -18.08 -12.12 -18.75
CA THR A 184 -16.67 -12.53 -18.76
C THR A 184 -15.88 -11.50 -19.57
N GLY A 185 -14.86 -10.90 -18.97
CA GLY A 185 -14.17 -9.75 -19.56
C GLY A 185 -12.92 -9.36 -18.80
N THR A 186 -12.21 -8.37 -19.32
CA THR A 186 -11.19 -7.64 -18.57
C THR A 186 -11.85 -6.43 -17.94
N TYR A 187 -11.59 -6.21 -16.66
CA TYR A 187 -12.08 -5.08 -15.89
C TYR A 187 -10.90 -4.25 -15.41
N THR A 188 -11.03 -2.93 -15.48
CA THR A 188 -10.00 -2.01 -15.01
C THR A 188 -10.50 -1.30 -13.75
N LEU A 189 -9.83 -1.55 -12.64
CA LEU A 189 -9.98 -0.77 -11.41
C LEU A 189 -9.08 0.46 -11.53
N THR A 190 -9.64 1.66 -11.37
CA THR A 190 -8.85 2.87 -11.23
C THR A 190 -8.88 3.34 -9.79
N PHE A 191 -7.70 3.71 -9.29
CA PHE A 191 -7.47 4.32 -7.99
C PHE A 191 -7.12 5.78 -8.21
N ALA A 192 -7.77 6.67 -7.48
CA ALA A 192 -7.44 8.08 -7.48
C ALA A 192 -7.81 8.68 -6.13
N GLY A 193 -7.33 9.88 -5.85
CA GLY A 193 -7.70 10.56 -4.63
C GLY A 193 -7.34 12.03 -4.62
N LEU A 194 -7.84 12.70 -3.59
CA LEU A 194 -7.54 14.10 -3.29
C LEU A 194 -6.70 14.15 -2.03
N ILE A 195 -5.83 15.16 -1.91
CA ILE A 195 -5.15 15.40 -0.64
C ILE A 195 -6.21 15.95 0.33
N PHE A 196 -6.44 15.22 1.41
CA PHE A 196 -7.33 15.67 2.49
C PHE A 196 -6.64 16.83 3.26
N PRO A 197 -7.37 17.91 3.60
CA PRO A 197 -6.83 19.08 4.30
C PRO A 197 -6.38 18.81 5.74
#